data_AF-A0A6J0JML9-F1
#
_entry.id   AF-A0A6J0JML9-F1
#
_cell.length_a   1.000
_cell.length_b   1.000
_cell.length_c   1.000
_cell.angle_alpha   90.00
_cell.angle_beta   90.00
_cell.angle_gamma   90.00
#
_symmetry.space_group_name_H-M   'P 1'
#
loop_
_entity.id
_entity.type
_entity.pdbx_description
1 polymer ?
#
loop_
_entity_poly.entity_id
_entity_poly.type
_entity_poly.pdbx_seq_one_letter_code
_entity_poly.pdbx_strand_id
1 'polypeptide(L)'
;MEDQAKVCNSTIPKVQWARRSRKQNNSKQLKKRLDLKNSKWSEELNGVLWAFQTTPHTATHETPFSLSYGIEAVIPPEIEVPSTRRGICPDNVEINEAMLLKHLDELEERRERAAVRIQNYQQTAVRYHD
;
A
#
# COMPACT_ATOMS: atom_id res chain seq x y z
N MET A 1 26.62 -24.91 33.80
CA MET A 1 25.23 -25.32 34.10
C MET A 1 24.32 -24.10 33.91
N GLU A 2 23.91 -23.66 32.70
CA GLU A 2 23.74 -24.35 31.39
C GLU A 2 22.73 -25.50 31.42
N ASP A 3 21.91 -25.75 30.39
CA ASP A 3 21.34 -24.92 29.28
C ASP A 3 20.14 -25.78 28.73
N GLN A 4 19.19 -25.38 27.86
CA GLN A 4 19.09 -24.27 26.92
C GLN A 4 17.64 -23.74 26.85
N ALA A 5 17.47 -22.46 26.47
CA ALA A 5 16.21 -21.94 25.92
C ALA A 5 16.48 -20.87 24.83
N LYS A 6 17.36 -21.19 23.86
CA LYS A 6 17.77 -20.29 22.77
C LYS A 6 16.92 -20.47 21.50
N VAL A 7 15.93 -19.60 21.30
CA VAL A 7 15.32 -19.30 19.98
C VAL A 7 14.95 -17.80 20.02
N CYS A 8 15.72 -16.89 19.40
CA CYS A 8 15.59 -16.43 18.01
C CYS A 8 14.17 -15.93 17.65
N ASN A 9 13.91 -14.74 17.09
CA ASN A 9 14.77 -13.63 16.66
C ASN A 9 13.99 -12.29 16.70
N SER A 10 14.66 -11.16 16.49
CA SER A 10 14.15 -9.77 16.60
C SER A 10 13.16 -9.31 15.50
N THR A 11 12.45 -10.23 14.86
CA THR A 11 11.91 -10.05 13.49
C THR A 11 10.41 -9.65 13.42
N ILE A 12 9.93 -8.68 14.21
CA ILE A 12 8.56 -8.12 14.01
C ILE A 12 8.47 -6.57 14.04
N PRO A 13 9.08 -5.83 13.08
CA PRO A 13 8.83 -4.39 12.91
C PRO A 13 8.03 -4.02 11.64
N LYS A 14 7.74 -4.96 10.70
CA LYS A 14 7.11 -4.62 9.41
C LYS A 14 5.57 -4.71 9.41
N VAL A 15 4.96 -5.81 9.86
CA VAL A 15 3.48 -6.00 9.76
C VAL A 15 2.67 -4.92 10.50
N GLN A 16 3.28 -4.25 11.47
CA GLN A 16 2.71 -3.11 12.20
C GLN A 16 2.52 -1.84 11.32
N TRP A 17 3.34 -1.56 10.31
CA TRP A 17 3.21 -0.32 9.54
C TRP A 17 1.92 -0.31 8.70
N ALA A 18 1.66 -1.36 7.91
CA ALA A 18 0.50 -1.41 7.01
C ALA A 18 -0.84 -1.30 7.76
N ARG A 19 -0.93 -1.88 8.96
CA ARG A 19 -2.13 -1.85 9.80
C ARG A 19 -2.30 -0.53 10.56
N ARG A 20 -1.22 0.24 10.80
CA ARG A 20 -1.25 1.60 11.40
C ARG A 20 -1.45 2.71 10.37
N SER A 21 -0.84 2.60 9.17
CA SER A 21 -0.95 3.58 8.07
C SER A 21 -2.40 3.89 7.69
N ARG A 22 -3.29 2.89 7.80
CA ARG A 22 -4.75 3.01 7.58
C ARG A 22 -5.46 4.08 8.43
N LYS A 23 -4.79 4.69 9.43
CA LYS A 23 -5.28 5.86 10.20
C LYS A 23 -4.38 7.10 10.17
N GLN A 24 -3.19 7.05 9.57
CA GLN A 24 -2.10 8.00 9.92
C GLN A 24 -1.35 8.65 8.74
N ASN A 25 -1.80 8.47 7.49
CA ASN A 25 -1.11 9.00 6.31
C ASN A 25 -1.40 10.48 5.97
N ASN A 26 -2.07 11.26 6.84
CA ASN A 26 -2.34 12.67 6.55
C ASN A 26 -1.12 13.57 6.86
N SER A 27 -1.03 14.71 6.16
CA SER A 27 0.14 15.62 6.24
C SER A 27 0.37 16.21 7.65
N LYS A 28 -0.67 16.36 8.47
CA LYS A 28 -0.57 16.84 9.86
C LYS A 28 0.03 15.77 10.78
N GLN A 29 -0.36 14.51 10.61
CA GLN A 29 0.15 13.38 11.37
C GLN A 29 1.60 13.04 10.99
N LEU A 30 1.95 13.16 9.70
CA LEU A 30 3.33 13.00 9.22
C LEU A 30 4.27 14.05 9.83
N LYS A 31 3.87 15.33 9.85
CA LYS A 31 4.62 16.39 10.55
C LYS A 31 4.82 16.05 12.03
N LYS A 32 3.74 15.77 12.77
CA LYS A 32 3.85 15.42 14.20
C LYS A 32 4.74 14.19 14.47
N ARG A 33 4.78 13.20 13.57
CA ARG A 33 5.71 12.05 13.66
C ARG A 33 7.17 12.44 13.39
N LEU A 34 7.42 13.38 12.49
CA LEU A 34 8.76 13.91 12.22
C LEU A 34 9.30 14.69 13.42
N ASP A 35 8.49 15.59 13.96
CA ASP A 35 8.88 16.49 15.06
C ASP A 35 9.32 15.67 16.29
N LEU A 36 8.68 14.51 16.52
CA LEU A 36 9.02 13.54 17.56
C LEU A 36 10.28 12.70 17.29
N LYS A 37 10.84 12.73 16.07
CA LYS A 37 11.92 11.83 15.62
C LYS A 37 13.21 12.55 15.21
N ASN A 38 13.36 13.83 15.57
CA ASN A 38 14.57 14.65 15.40
C ASN A 38 15.26 14.47 14.03
N SER A 39 14.50 14.65 12.94
CA SER A 39 15.00 14.64 11.56
C SER A 39 15.65 13.32 11.06
N LYS A 40 15.30 12.15 11.63
CA LYS A 40 15.53 10.84 10.99
C LYS A 40 14.63 10.59 9.76
N TRP A 41 14.58 11.57 8.86
CA TRP A 41 13.76 11.57 7.65
C TRP A 41 14.06 10.40 6.71
N SER A 42 15.34 10.12 6.46
CA SER A 42 15.81 9.08 5.54
C SER A 42 15.38 7.67 5.94
N GLU A 43 15.28 7.38 7.25
CA GLU A 43 14.81 6.11 7.79
C GLU A 43 13.29 5.91 7.60
N GLU A 44 12.51 6.99 7.60
CA GLU A 44 11.05 6.95 7.47
C GLU A 44 10.57 7.11 6.02
N LEU A 45 11.33 7.81 5.17
CA LEU A 45 10.92 8.19 3.81
C LEU A 45 10.48 6.98 2.96
N ASN A 46 11.26 5.90 2.97
CA ASN A 46 10.94 4.68 2.23
C ASN A 46 9.64 4.02 2.73
N GLY A 47 9.39 4.05 4.05
CA GLY A 47 8.16 3.52 4.64
C GLY A 47 6.94 4.39 4.33
N VAL A 48 7.10 5.72 4.31
CA VAL A 48 6.03 6.67 3.94
C VAL A 48 5.70 6.58 2.45
N LEU A 49 6.71 6.51 1.57
CA LEU A 49 6.54 6.38 0.13
C LEU A 49 5.84 5.06 -0.22
N TRP A 50 6.29 3.94 0.35
CA TRP A 50 5.65 2.64 0.14
C TRP A 50 4.20 2.63 0.67
N ALA A 51 3.97 3.17 1.89
CA ALA A 51 2.62 3.28 2.43
C ALA A 51 1.70 4.19 1.59
N PHE A 52 2.23 5.22 0.92
CA PHE A 52 1.48 6.03 -0.04
C PHE A 52 1.14 5.23 -1.32
N GLN A 53 2.12 4.50 -1.86
CA GLN A 53 1.94 3.69 -3.08
C GLN A 53 0.93 2.54 -2.90
N THR A 54 0.91 1.88 -1.73
CA THR A 54 0.06 0.70 -1.48
C THR A 54 -1.18 0.97 -0.63
N THR A 55 -1.57 2.23 -0.37
CA THR A 55 -2.83 2.54 0.32
C THR A 55 -3.83 3.12 -0.67
N PRO A 56 -5.08 2.62 -0.74
CA PRO A 56 -6.11 3.22 -1.59
C PRO A 56 -6.43 4.66 -1.16
N HIS A 57 -6.48 5.60 -2.11
CA HIS A 57 -6.87 6.97 -1.78
C HIS A 57 -8.38 7.07 -1.57
N THR A 58 -8.80 7.85 -0.57
CA THR A 58 -10.22 8.13 -0.26
C THR A 58 -11.05 8.76 -1.38
N ALA A 59 -10.42 9.30 -2.43
CA ALA A 59 -11.11 9.92 -3.56
C ALA A 59 -11.31 8.92 -4.71
N THR A 60 -10.25 8.20 -5.10
CA THR A 60 -10.28 7.21 -6.19
C THR A 60 -10.83 5.85 -5.76
N HIS A 61 -10.68 5.50 -4.47
CA HIS A 61 -10.72 4.14 -3.93
C HIS A 61 -9.67 3.18 -4.50
N GLU A 62 -8.64 3.71 -5.17
CA GLU A 62 -7.58 2.96 -5.85
C GLU A 62 -6.19 3.29 -5.30
N THR A 63 -5.26 2.35 -5.41
CA THR A 63 -3.86 2.58 -5.00
C THR A 63 -3.08 3.28 -6.12
N PRO A 64 -2.15 4.21 -5.81
CA PRO A 64 -1.27 4.79 -6.84
C PRO A 64 -0.46 3.74 -7.60
N PHE A 65 -0.05 2.65 -6.93
CA PHE A 65 0.63 1.52 -7.58
C PHE A 65 -0.25 0.83 -8.62
N SER A 66 -1.51 0.50 -8.32
CA SER A 66 -2.40 -0.21 -9.26
C SER A 66 -2.85 0.65 -10.45
N LEU A 67 -2.92 1.97 -10.30
CA LEU A 67 -3.12 2.89 -11.44
C LEU A 67 -1.86 3.08 -12.30
N SER A 68 -0.67 2.76 -11.76
CA SER A 68 0.60 2.83 -12.49
C SER A 68 0.90 1.52 -13.25
N TYR A 69 0.70 0.37 -12.60
CA TYR A 69 1.18 -0.94 -13.06
C TYR A 69 0.07 -1.98 -13.34
N GLY A 70 -1.21 -1.59 -13.39
CA GLY A 70 -2.34 -2.53 -13.59
C GLY A 70 -2.78 -3.24 -12.31
N ILE A 71 -1.81 -3.83 -11.61
CA ILE A 71 -2.02 -4.76 -10.49
C ILE A 71 -1.82 -4.11 -9.11
N GLU A 72 -2.46 -4.67 -8.07
CA GLU A 72 -2.18 -4.29 -6.68
C GLU A 72 -0.81 -4.83 -6.22
N ALA A 73 -0.06 -4.03 -5.47
CA ALA A 73 1.26 -4.41 -4.97
C ALA A 73 1.24 -5.70 -4.11
N VAL A 74 2.32 -6.49 -4.16
CA VAL A 74 2.54 -7.58 -3.21
C VAL A 74 3.28 -7.03 -2.00
N ILE A 75 2.61 -6.96 -0.84
CA ILE A 75 3.24 -6.47 0.39
C ILE A 75 4.11 -7.59 0.98
N PRO A 76 5.38 -7.36 1.37
CA PRO A 76 6.28 -8.44 1.80
C PRO A 76 5.76 -9.46 2.84
N PRO A 77 4.92 -9.11 3.83
CA PRO A 77 4.32 -10.10 4.74
C PRO A 77 3.37 -11.10 4.06
N GLU A 78 2.83 -10.79 2.88
CA GLU A 78 2.08 -11.75 2.04
C GLU A 78 2.99 -12.79 1.35
N ILE A 79 4.31 -12.55 1.34
CA ILE A 79 5.32 -13.48 0.83
C ILE A 79 5.72 -14.44 1.95
N GLU A 80 5.87 -13.93 3.17
CA GLU A 80 6.15 -14.69 4.40
C GLU A 80 4.94 -15.52 4.88
N VAL A 81 3.72 -15.02 4.67
CA VAL A 81 2.46 -15.73 4.96
C VAL A 81 1.62 -15.78 3.67
N PRO A 82 1.28 -16.96 3.11
CA PRO A 82 0.58 -17.06 1.84
C PRO A 82 -0.81 -16.38 1.92
N SER A 83 -0.95 -15.23 1.26
CA SER A 83 -2.22 -14.52 1.13
C SER A 83 -3.16 -15.27 0.16
N THR A 84 -4.46 -14.97 0.18
CA THR A 84 -5.46 -15.62 -0.71
C THR A 84 -5.06 -15.53 -2.19
N ARG A 85 -4.43 -14.43 -2.61
CA ARG A 85 -3.83 -14.26 -3.95
C ARG A 85 -2.76 -15.33 -4.26
N ARG A 86 -1.91 -15.65 -3.28
CA ARG A 86 -0.93 -16.76 -3.33
C ARG A 86 -1.57 -18.15 -3.14
N GLY A 87 -2.84 -18.25 -2.76
CA GLY A 87 -3.59 -19.50 -2.78
C GLY A 87 -4.32 -19.80 -4.10
N ILE A 88 -4.47 -18.80 -4.98
CA ILE A 88 -5.24 -18.90 -6.24
C ILE A 88 -4.34 -19.06 -7.47
N CYS A 89 -3.09 -18.58 -7.42
CA CYS A 89 -2.35 -18.19 -8.63
C CYS A 89 -0.92 -18.75 -8.85
N PRO A 90 -0.13 -19.21 -7.86
CA PRO A 90 1.32 -19.44 -8.09
C PRO A 90 1.66 -20.76 -8.80
N ASP A 91 0.82 -21.79 -8.69
CA ASP A 91 1.15 -23.15 -9.13
C ASP A 91 0.88 -23.38 -10.64
N ASN A 92 0.25 -22.41 -11.32
CA ASN A 92 0.05 -22.44 -12.77
C ASN A 92 0.39 -21.08 -13.39
N VAL A 93 1.49 -21.06 -14.16
CA VAL A 93 2.02 -19.86 -14.84
C VAL A 93 1.02 -19.30 -15.85
N GLU A 94 0.33 -20.14 -16.62
CA GLU A 94 -0.64 -19.71 -17.66
C GLU A 94 -1.80 -18.91 -17.06
N ILE A 95 -2.29 -19.34 -15.88
CA ILE A 95 -3.38 -18.63 -15.17
C ILE A 95 -2.88 -17.28 -14.66
N ASN A 96 -1.66 -17.22 -14.11
CA ASN A 96 -1.05 -15.97 -13.67
C ASN A 96 -0.82 -15.00 -14.83
N GLU A 97 -0.32 -15.47 -15.98
CA GLU A 97 -0.13 -14.66 -17.19
C GLU A 97 -1.47 -14.14 -17.75
N ALA A 98 -2.50 -14.99 -17.84
CA ALA A 98 -3.83 -14.58 -18.28
C ALA A 98 -4.47 -13.54 -17.33
N MET A 99 -4.25 -13.66 -16.01
CA MET A 99 -4.69 -12.66 -15.04
C MET A 99 -3.92 -11.34 -15.16
N LEU A 100 -2.60 -11.39 -15.41
CA LEU A 100 -1.78 -10.20 -15.65
C LEU A 100 -2.24 -9.44 -16.90
N LEU A 101 -2.47 -10.14 -18.02
CA LEU A 101 -2.98 -9.54 -19.26
C LEU A 101 -4.34 -8.85 -19.01
N LYS A 102 -5.29 -9.56 -18.40
CA LYS A 102 -6.60 -8.99 -18.05
C LYS A 102 -6.49 -7.71 -17.20
N HIS A 103 -5.58 -7.68 -16.21
CA HIS A 103 -5.37 -6.48 -15.39
C HIS A 103 -4.72 -5.31 -16.13
N LEU A 104 -4.03 -5.55 -17.25
CA LEU A 104 -3.54 -4.51 -18.16
C LEU A 104 -4.66 -4.00 -19.08
N ASP A 105 -5.53 -4.88 -19.59
CA ASP A 105 -6.71 -4.49 -20.37
C ASP A 105 -7.68 -3.61 -19.55
N GLU A 106 -7.90 -3.97 -18.28
CA GLU A 106 -8.74 -3.19 -17.34
C GLU A 106 -8.09 -1.88 -16.85
N LEU A 107 -6.78 -1.65 -17.08
CA LEU A 107 -6.02 -0.56 -16.46
C LEU A 107 -6.50 0.83 -16.91
N GLU A 108 -6.76 1.05 -18.19
CA GLU A 108 -7.15 2.39 -18.65
C GLU A 108 -8.58 2.73 -18.18
N GLU A 109 -9.50 1.78 -18.19
CA GLU A 109 -10.84 1.95 -17.61
C GLU A 109 -10.74 2.24 -16.09
N ARG A 110 -9.76 1.65 -15.37
CA ARG A 110 -9.46 1.97 -13.96
C ARG A 110 -8.93 3.40 -13.80
N ARG A 111 -8.10 3.90 -14.72
CA ARG A 111 -7.57 5.28 -14.75
C ARG A 111 -8.65 6.31 -15.05
N GLU A 112 -9.49 6.10 -16.06
CA GLU A 112 -10.61 7.00 -16.40
C GLU A 112 -11.58 7.16 -15.23
N ARG A 113 -12.00 6.04 -14.61
CA ARG A 113 -12.85 6.06 -13.41
C ARG A 113 -12.18 6.76 -12.23
N ALA A 114 -10.87 6.61 -12.05
CA ALA A 114 -10.12 7.34 -11.02
C ALA A 114 -10.05 8.85 -11.31
N ALA A 115 -9.84 9.26 -12.56
CA ALA A 115 -9.82 10.67 -12.97
C ALA A 115 -11.17 11.36 -12.73
N VAL A 116 -12.29 10.76 -13.16
CA VAL A 116 -13.65 11.26 -12.92
C VAL A 116 -13.93 11.39 -11.41
N ARG A 117 -13.51 10.40 -10.60
CA ARG A 117 -13.63 10.47 -9.14
C ARG A 117 -12.82 11.60 -8.52
N ILE A 118 -11.59 11.85 -8.97
CA ILE A 118 -10.75 12.97 -8.51
C ILE A 118 -11.41 14.31 -8.87
N GLN A 119 -11.90 14.47 -10.10
CA GLN A 119 -12.59 15.68 -10.56
C GLN A 119 -13.84 15.96 -9.71
N ASN A 120 -14.69 14.96 -9.48
CA ASN A 120 -15.87 15.09 -8.64
C ASN A 120 -15.51 15.44 -7.19
N TYR A 121 -14.46 14.84 -6.62
CA TYR A 121 -13.96 15.16 -5.29
C TYR A 121 -13.45 16.61 -5.19
N GLN A 122 -12.68 17.08 -6.19
CA GLN A 122 -12.19 18.46 -6.27
C GLN A 122 -13.34 19.47 -6.40
N GLN A 123 -14.31 19.24 -7.30
CA GLN A 123 -15.49 20.09 -7.46
C GLN A 123 -16.32 20.16 -6.16
N THR A 124 -16.44 19.05 -5.44
CA THR A 124 -17.15 19.01 -4.15
C THR A 124 -16.38 19.77 -3.07
N ALA A 125 -15.05 19.65 -3.03
CA ALA A 125 -14.20 20.37 -2.08
C ALA A 125 -14.22 21.89 -2.29
N VAL A 126 -14.23 22.36 -3.55
CA VAL A 126 -14.38 23.79 -3.90
C VAL A 126 -15.72 24.33 -3.37
N ARG A 127 -16.83 23.62 -3.64
CA ARG A 127 -18.18 23.95 -3.13
C ARG A 127 -18.35 23.91 -1.60
N TYR A 128 -17.35 23.45 -0.85
CA TYR A 128 -17.31 23.50 0.62
C TYR A 128 -16.40 24.61 1.17
N HIS A 129 -15.75 25.38 0.30
CA HIS A 129 -14.80 26.44 0.63
C HIS A 129 -15.13 27.79 -0.04
N ASP A 130 -16.04 27.79 -1.02
CA ASP A 130 -16.82 28.94 -1.49
C ASP A 130 -17.94 29.33 -0.49
#